data_AF-A0A7S2JLN1-F1
#
_entry.id   AF-A0A7S2JLN1-F1
#
_cell.length_a   1.000
_cell.length_b   1.000
_cell.length_c   1.000
_cell.angle_alpha   90.00
_cell.angle_beta   90.00
_cell.angle_gamma   90.00
#
_symmetry.space_group_name_H-M   'P 1'
#
loop_
_entity.id
_entity.type
_entity.pdbx_description
1 polymer ?
#
loop_
_entity_poly.entity_id
_entity_poly.type
_entity_poly.pdbx_seq_one_letter_code
_entity_poly.pdbx_strand_id
1 'polypeptide(L)'
;PCSRLPFFSHSERDMGQAESTENAENTDPAPTVVGDAKLSPSMPLVNHHEIGGGEEDDSALSARSVNVPLTKRKPINYTQKVLAGKTTIDEELDDEEDEDLPVILSVLGTTDSNEVVHTLKAHGHSPAIAEACITRGMQLATILEEKALGKIAAAFLDAMFTAMDFHETDVTVNQWGLSALADLSEKARDTHTVGSLHAVVRAMHRFPAHTSMQASGCRALYNSCHAFDKKSLALKEAALAIGALETVVSAMEHFGDRELFGSEGLHGTDGQDENLQLWGCAAITSLTATESGVERAVAARAIEAAVQAVKTHPNSLQVFAEASAALSNLCHGTSASSLKAKQTAFEAGAVKTLLDGIATLEKEEQAAAYGCGALANLVRGSQVATKQAVELNAEAIAKAAVARFSSSDVQKKAKALLTNLKAKVKAK
;
A
#
# COMPACT_ATOMS: atom_id res chain seq x y z
N PRO A 1 -9.06 -22.04 1.91
CA PRO A 1 -8.85 -21.87 3.37
C PRO A 1 -7.94 -20.67 3.62
N CYS A 2 -8.47 -19.45 3.44
CA CYS A 2 -7.75 -18.23 3.78
C CYS A 2 -7.81 -18.03 5.29
N SER A 3 -6.63 -17.98 5.91
CA SER A 3 -6.42 -17.61 7.31
C SER A 3 -7.06 -16.25 7.59
N ARG A 4 -7.90 -16.19 8.62
CA ARG A 4 -8.36 -14.93 9.22
C ARG A 4 -7.11 -14.16 9.66
N LEU A 5 -6.87 -12.99 9.07
CA LEU A 5 -5.87 -12.05 9.57
C LEU A 5 -6.17 -11.78 11.06
N PRO A 6 -5.15 -11.76 11.94
CA PRO A 6 -5.36 -11.57 13.36
C PRO A 6 -5.97 -10.17 13.61
N PHE A 7 -7.16 -10.20 14.19
CA PHE A 7 -7.92 -9.03 14.63
C PHE A 7 -7.15 -8.27 15.71
N PHE A 8 -6.76 -7.02 15.42
CA PHE A 8 -6.52 -6.01 16.43
C PHE A 8 -7.61 -4.96 16.31
N SER A 9 -8.57 -4.99 17.23
CA SER A 9 -9.44 -3.84 17.46
C SER A 9 -8.53 -2.66 17.79
N HIS A 10 -8.72 -1.54 17.09
CA HIS A 10 -8.18 -0.26 17.52
C HIS A 10 -8.87 0.11 18.85
N SER A 11 -8.38 -0.49 19.94
CA SER A 11 -8.55 0.01 21.29
C SER A 11 -7.93 1.39 21.30
N GLU A 12 -8.78 2.41 21.29
CA GLU A 12 -8.44 3.79 21.65
C GLU A 12 -7.50 3.72 22.87
N ARG A 13 -6.20 3.94 22.65
CA ARG A 13 -5.38 4.47 23.72
C ARG A 13 -5.77 5.93 23.82
N ASP A 14 -6.33 6.30 24.96
CA ASP A 14 -6.24 7.67 25.45
C ASP A 14 -4.79 8.10 25.31
N MET A 15 -4.49 8.89 24.27
CA MET A 15 -3.29 9.70 24.26
C MET A 15 -3.54 10.77 25.32
N GLY A 16 -2.97 10.51 26.50
CA GLY A 16 -3.07 11.39 27.66
C GLY A 16 -2.82 12.83 27.23
N GLN A 17 -3.79 13.69 27.53
CA GLN A 17 -3.56 15.12 27.59
C GLN A 17 -2.42 15.33 28.60
N ALA A 18 -1.27 15.79 28.11
CA ALA A 18 -0.25 16.34 28.99
C ALA A 18 -0.86 17.60 29.61
N GLU A 19 -1.30 17.50 30.87
CA GLU A 19 -1.58 18.65 31.71
C GLU A 19 -0.29 19.44 31.85
N SER A 20 -0.19 20.55 31.12
CA SER A 20 0.77 21.60 31.38
C SER A 20 0.37 22.29 32.68
N THR A 21 1.05 21.96 33.77
CA THR A 21 1.03 22.77 34.99
C THR A 21 1.78 24.07 34.72
N GLU A 22 1.04 25.13 34.42
CA GLU A 22 1.52 26.51 34.51
C GLU A 22 1.83 26.84 35.97
N ASN A 23 3.11 26.87 36.32
CA ASN A 23 3.57 27.64 37.48
C ASN A 23 3.81 29.08 37.02
N ALA A 24 2.94 29.97 37.48
CA ALA A 24 3.11 31.41 37.38
C ALA A 24 4.17 31.87 38.38
N GLU A 25 5.34 32.31 37.88
CA GLU A 25 6.21 33.22 38.61
C GLU A 25 6.24 34.58 37.89
N ASN A 26 5.62 35.55 38.56
CA ASN A 26 5.71 36.97 38.30
C ASN A 26 7.16 37.45 38.47
N THR A 27 7.76 38.01 37.40
CA THR A 27 8.71 39.11 37.55
C THR A 27 8.52 40.10 36.39
N ASP A 28 8.18 41.34 36.75
CA ASP A 28 8.04 42.47 35.83
C ASP A 28 9.40 42.91 35.24
N PRO A 29 9.41 43.52 34.03
CA PRO A 29 10.61 43.87 33.30
C PRO A 29 11.06 45.33 33.53
N ALA A 30 12.36 45.58 33.34
CA ALA A 30 12.89 46.91 33.07
C ALA A 30 13.66 46.92 31.73
N PRO A 31 13.64 48.04 30.97
CA PRO A 31 13.87 48.03 29.54
C PRO A 31 15.29 48.47 29.17
N THR A 32 15.88 47.88 28.12
CA THR A 32 17.01 48.55 27.46
C THR A 32 17.18 48.20 25.98
N VAL A 33 17.26 49.29 25.21
CA VAL A 33 17.98 49.53 23.95
C VAL A 33 17.43 48.95 22.64
N VAL A 34 16.84 49.87 21.90
CA VAL A 34 16.63 49.92 20.45
C VAL A 34 17.95 49.73 19.70
N GLY A 35 18.00 48.79 18.77
CA GLY A 35 19.07 48.61 17.81
C GLY A 35 18.51 48.29 16.43
N ASP A 36 18.61 49.28 15.54
CA ASP A 36 18.20 49.25 14.13
C ASP A 36 18.82 48.10 13.33
N ALA A 37 17.99 47.41 12.54
CA ALA A 37 18.48 46.55 11.45
C ALA A 37 17.56 46.64 10.21
N LYS A 38 17.90 47.63 9.37
CA LYS A 38 17.97 47.59 7.90
C LYS A 38 16.96 46.70 7.15
N LEU A 39 16.01 47.40 6.54
CA LEU A 39 15.32 47.05 5.29
C LEU A 39 16.32 46.75 4.16
N SER A 40 16.00 45.76 3.33
CA SER A 40 16.59 45.49 2.01
C SER A 40 15.53 44.88 1.09
N PRO A 41 15.64 45.05 -0.23
CA PRO A 41 14.55 45.65 -0.99
C PRO A 41 13.75 44.69 -1.88
N SER A 42 12.57 45.20 -2.22
CA SER A 42 11.65 44.83 -3.29
C SER A 42 12.31 44.43 -4.62
N MET A 43 11.85 43.31 -5.17
CA MET A 43 12.06 42.95 -6.59
C MET A 43 11.16 43.78 -7.51
N PRO A 44 11.62 44.13 -8.74
CA PRO A 44 10.83 44.92 -9.67
C PRO A 44 9.88 44.07 -10.50
N LEU A 45 8.69 44.63 -10.72
CA LEU A 45 7.76 44.30 -11.80
C LEU A 45 8.43 44.61 -13.15
N VAL A 46 8.40 43.64 -14.06
CA VAL A 46 8.67 43.85 -15.49
C VAL A 46 7.41 43.54 -16.26
N ASN A 47 6.92 44.55 -16.99
CA ASN A 47 5.81 44.47 -17.92
C ASN A 47 6.34 44.55 -19.36
N HIS A 48 5.70 43.77 -20.23
CA HIS A 48 5.58 43.86 -21.70
C HIS A 48 6.82 43.85 -22.60
N HIS A 49 6.90 42.79 -23.42
CA HIS A 49 7.16 42.94 -24.86
C HIS A 49 6.26 42.01 -25.67
N GLU A 50 5.48 42.63 -26.56
CA GLU A 50 4.94 42.03 -27.78
C GLU A 50 6.08 41.64 -28.72
N ILE A 51 5.81 40.66 -29.60
CA ILE A 51 6.43 40.24 -30.87
C ILE A 51 6.13 38.73 -30.92
N GLY A 52 5.54 38.11 -31.92
CA GLY A 52 5.26 38.45 -33.31
C GLY A 52 4.91 37.10 -33.97
N GLY A 53 3.98 37.10 -34.91
CA GLY A 53 3.61 35.89 -35.65
C GLY A 53 4.79 35.35 -36.44
N GLY A 54 4.93 34.02 -36.43
CA GLY A 54 5.83 33.25 -37.27
C GLY A 54 5.22 31.88 -37.49
N GLU A 55 4.61 31.71 -38.66
CA GLU A 55 4.44 30.41 -39.31
C GLU A 55 5.83 29.77 -39.48
N GLU A 56 5.99 28.48 -39.16
CA GLU A 56 6.86 27.55 -39.92
C GLU A 56 6.83 26.13 -39.33
N ASP A 57 6.56 25.19 -40.24
CA ASP A 57 7.07 23.82 -40.35
C ASP A 57 6.75 22.75 -39.29
N ASP A 58 5.67 22.04 -39.60
CA ASP A 58 5.52 20.59 -39.40
C ASP A 58 6.71 19.83 -40.00
N SER A 59 7.70 19.51 -39.17
CA SER A 59 8.72 18.53 -39.49
C SER A 59 8.74 17.41 -38.45
N ALA A 60 8.39 16.23 -38.96
CA ALA A 60 8.25 14.97 -38.26
C ALA A 60 9.56 14.55 -37.54
N LEU A 61 9.53 14.54 -36.21
CA LEU A 61 10.49 13.79 -35.40
C LEU A 61 9.91 12.40 -35.11
N SER A 62 10.27 11.48 -36.00
CA SER A 62 10.16 10.03 -35.82
C SER A 62 10.97 9.62 -34.59
N ALA A 63 10.27 9.27 -33.50
CA ALA A 63 10.84 8.55 -32.39
C ALA A 63 11.24 7.14 -32.86
N ARG A 64 12.53 6.96 -33.18
CA ARG A 64 13.14 5.62 -33.32
C ARG A 64 13.15 4.95 -31.95
N SER A 65 12.06 4.24 -31.64
CA SER A 65 12.08 3.17 -30.65
C SER A 65 13.03 2.09 -31.17
N VAL A 66 14.18 1.95 -30.50
CA VAL A 66 15.11 0.85 -30.74
C VAL A 66 14.43 -0.40 -30.18
N ASN A 67 13.72 -1.12 -31.05
CA ASN A 67 13.27 -2.49 -30.80
C ASN A 67 14.52 -3.36 -30.65
N VAL A 68 15.00 -3.52 -29.41
CA VAL A 68 15.90 -4.62 -29.07
C VAL A 68 15.06 -5.89 -29.16
N PRO A 69 15.43 -6.87 -30.00
CA PRO A 69 14.68 -8.11 -30.10
C PRO A 69 14.81 -8.87 -28.77
N LEU A 70 13.72 -8.89 -27.99
CA LEU A 70 13.55 -9.84 -26.91
C LEU A 70 13.65 -11.23 -27.51
N THR A 71 14.77 -11.91 -27.29
CA THR A 71 14.91 -13.33 -27.63
C THR A 71 13.82 -14.07 -26.87
N LYS A 72 12.84 -14.61 -27.60
CA LYS A 72 11.75 -15.41 -27.04
C LYS A 72 12.29 -16.75 -26.52
N ARG A 73 13.04 -16.75 -25.42
CA ARG A 73 13.18 -17.95 -24.59
C ARG A 73 11.83 -18.13 -23.90
N LYS A 74 11.14 -19.24 -24.19
CA LYS A 74 9.99 -19.65 -23.36
C LYS A 74 10.55 -19.81 -21.95
N PRO A 75 9.99 -19.14 -20.92
CA PRO A 75 10.45 -19.37 -19.56
C PRO A 75 10.26 -20.84 -19.24
N ILE A 76 11.37 -21.57 -19.12
CA ILE A 76 11.33 -22.97 -18.72
C ILE A 76 11.10 -22.95 -17.23
N ASN A 77 9.88 -23.29 -16.80
CA ASN A 77 9.54 -23.35 -15.39
C ASN A 77 10.11 -24.64 -14.78
N TYR A 78 11.44 -24.70 -14.65
CA TYR A 78 12.17 -25.81 -14.02
C TYR A 78 11.66 -26.02 -12.59
N THR A 79 11.43 -24.94 -11.85
CA THR A 79 10.98 -24.97 -10.46
C THR A 79 9.63 -25.67 -10.30
N GLN A 80 8.61 -25.34 -11.11
CA GLN A 80 7.31 -26.03 -11.04
C GLN A 80 7.39 -27.48 -11.51
N LYS A 81 8.20 -27.80 -12.53
CA LYS A 81 8.36 -29.18 -13.00
C LYS A 81 9.06 -30.06 -11.96
N VAL A 82 10.12 -29.55 -11.33
CA VAL A 82 10.85 -30.23 -10.25
C VAL A 82 9.97 -30.39 -9.01
N LEU A 83 9.25 -29.34 -8.60
CA LEU A 83 8.32 -29.41 -7.46
C LEU A 83 7.13 -30.35 -7.70
N ALA A 84 6.72 -30.56 -8.96
CA ALA A 84 5.66 -31.51 -9.32
C ALA A 84 6.11 -32.99 -9.33
N GLY A 85 7.36 -33.29 -8.97
CA GLY A 85 7.88 -34.67 -8.91
C GLY A 85 8.00 -35.35 -10.27
N LYS A 86 7.96 -34.60 -11.38
CA LYS A 86 8.19 -35.12 -12.72
C LYS A 86 9.70 -35.14 -12.98
N THR A 87 10.36 -36.20 -12.56
CA THR A 87 11.81 -36.41 -12.78
C THR A 87 12.15 -36.94 -14.17
N THR A 88 11.18 -37.41 -14.94
CA THR A 88 11.39 -37.86 -16.32
C THR A 88 11.14 -36.71 -17.28
N ILE A 89 12.20 -36.00 -17.64
CA ILE A 89 12.23 -35.07 -18.77
C ILE A 89 12.50 -35.94 -20.01
N ASP A 90 11.52 -36.76 -20.40
CA ASP A 90 11.57 -37.52 -21.65
C ASP A 90 10.95 -36.65 -22.75
N GLU A 91 11.73 -35.73 -23.34
CA GLU A 91 11.46 -35.13 -24.67
C GLU A 91 12.59 -34.14 -25.04
N GLU A 92 13.40 -34.53 -26.03
CA GLU A 92 14.25 -33.72 -26.93
C GLU A 92 14.51 -32.26 -26.50
N LEU A 93 15.30 -32.08 -25.44
CA LEU A 93 16.04 -30.83 -25.23
C LEU A 93 17.39 -31.00 -25.90
N ASP A 94 17.69 -30.14 -26.88
CA ASP A 94 19.03 -30.02 -27.48
C ASP A 94 20.09 -30.05 -26.37
N ASP A 95 21.19 -30.80 -26.57
CA ASP A 95 22.25 -31.14 -25.61
C ASP A 95 23.07 -29.93 -25.06
N GLU A 96 22.50 -28.73 -24.97
CA GLU A 96 23.06 -27.66 -24.13
C GLU A 96 22.85 -28.06 -22.66
N GLU A 97 23.84 -28.77 -22.10
CA GLU A 97 23.94 -29.03 -20.66
C GLU A 97 23.81 -27.70 -19.91
N ASP A 98 22.65 -27.47 -19.27
CA ASP A 98 22.42 -26.29 -18.44
C ASP A 98 23.33 -26.37 -17.22
N GLU A 99 24.46 -25.65 -17.26
CA GLU A 99 25.48 -25.62 -16.20
C GLU A 99 24.91 -25.26 -14.82
N ASP A 100 23.74 -24.60 -14.78
CA ASP A 100 23.06 -24.19 -13.54
C ASP A 100 22.22 -25.33 -12.92
N LEU A 101 21.84 -26.36 -13.70
CA LEU A 101 20.90 -27.40 -13.25
C LEU A 101 21.37 -28.16 -12.00
N PRO A 102 22.65 -28.59 -11.88
CA PRO A 102 23.13 -29.24 -10.65
C PRO A 102 23.01 -28.34 -9.41
N VAL A 103 23.29 -27.04 -9.56
CA VAL A 103 23.20 -26.06 -8.47
C VAL A 103 21.74 -25.85 -8.06
N ILE A 104 20.84 -25.69 -9.04
CA ILE A 104 19.40 -25.56 -8.81
C ILE A 104 18.86 -26.77 -8.04
N LEU A 105 19.19 -27.99 -8.46
CA LEU A 105 18.74 -29.21 -7.79
C LEU A 105 19.27 -29.32 -6.35
N SER A 106 20.53 -28.93 -6.12
CA SER A 106 21.11 -28.88 -4.76
C SER A 106 20.33 -27.92 -3.86
N VAL A 107 20.07 -26.70 -4.34
CA VAL A 107 19.33 -25.66 -3.60
C VAL A 107 17.89 -26.10 -3.30
N LEU A 108 17.20 -26.70 -4.27
CA LEU A 108 15.82 -27.14 -4.05
C LEU A 108 15.73 -28.31 -3.06
N GLY A 109 16.78 -29.14 -2.97
CA GLY A 109 16.88 -30.27 -2.05
C GLY A 109 17.29 -29.89 -0.62
N THR A 110 18.05 -28.81 -0.42
CA THR A 110 18.61 -28.49 0.90
C THR A 110 17.57 -28.04 1.92
N THR A 111 17.70 -28.47 3.17
CA THR A 111 16.94 -27.95 4.32
C THR A 111 17.71 -26.91 5.12
N ASP A 112 18.99 -26.68 4.78
CA ASP A 112 19.83 -25.69 5.43
C ASP A 112 19.64 -24.31 4.78
N SER A 113 19.01 -23.40 5.52
CA SER A 113 18.84 -22.03 5.09
C SER A 113 20.15 -21.27 4.84
N ASN A 114 21.26 -21.63 5.52
CA ASN A 114 22.54 -20.97 5.27
C ASN A 114 23.11 -21.35 3.91
N GLU A 115 22.88 -22.59 3.47
CA GLU A 115 23.26 -23.06 2.13
C GLU A 115 22.48 -22.28 1.05
N VAL A 116 21.19 -22.03 1.26
CA VAL A 116 20.38 -21.20 0.35
C VAL A 116 20.95 -19.78 0.27
N VAL A 117 21.26 -19.15 1.42
CA VAL A 117 21.83 -17.79 1.45
C VAL A 117 23.20 -17.75 0.77
N HIS A 118 24.08 -18.71 1.07
CA HIS A 118 25.40 -18.78 0.47
C HIS A 118 25.33 -18.97 -1.04
N THR A 119 24.46 -19.87 -1.51
CA THR A 119 24.27 -20.11 -2.95
C THR A 119 23.71 -18.89 -3.66
N LEU A 120 22.73 -18.20 -3.06
CA LEU A 120 22.20 -16.95 -3.61
C LEU A 120 23.29 -15.87 -3.69
N LYS A 121 24.19 -15.78 -2.71
CA LYS A 121 25.31 -14.83 -2.75
C LYS A 121 26.36 -15.18 -3.80
N ALA A 122 26.68 -16.47 -3.96
CA ALA A 122 27.73 -16.93 -4.87
C ALA A 122 27.27 -16.94 -6.34
N HIS A 123 26.00 -17.32 -6.58
CA HIS A 123 25.47 -17.62 -7.91
C HIS A 123 24.22 -16.81 -8.26
N GLY A 124 23.86 -15.82 -7.44
CA GLY A 124 22.69 -14.96 -7.68
C GLY A 124 22.75 -14.12 -8.95
N HIS A 125 23.87 -14.14 -9.68
CA HIS A 125 23.98 -13.56 -11.02
C HIS A 125 23.27 -14.39 -12.11
N SER A 126 22.89 -15.65 -11.83
CA SER A 126 22.01 -16.43 -12.70
C SER A 126 20.55 -16.21 -12.27
N PRO A 127 19.64 -15.80 -13.17
CA PRO A 127 18.23 -15.61 -12.83
C PRO A 127 17.58 -16.91 -12.34
N ALA A 128 17.93 -18.04 -12.95
CA ALA A 128 17.36 -19.35 -12.60
C ALA A 128 17.79 -19.81 -11.20
N ILE A 129 19.06 -19.61 -10.85
CA ILE A 129 19.55 -19.91 -9.50
C ILE A 129 18.94 -18.92 -8.49
N ALA A 130 18.88 -17.64 -8.81
CA ALA A 130 18.25 -16.63 -7.95
C ALA A 130 16.78 -16.99 -7.65
N GLU A 131 15.99 -17.33 -8.68
CA GLU A 131 14.60 -17.78 -8.53
C GLU A 131 14.50 -19.03 -7.65
N ALA A 132 15.34 -20.04 -7.88
CA ALA A 132 15.35 -21.28 -7.10
C ALA A 132 15.68 -21.03 -5.62
N CYS A 133 16.70 -20.21 -5.35
CA CYS A 133 17.09 -19.81 -4.01
C CYS A 133 15.98 -19.01 -3.30
N ILE A 134 15.35 -18.05 -4.00
CA ILE A 134 14.27 -17.24 -3.42
C ILE A 134 13.07 -18.14 -3.08
N THR A 135 12.67 -19.00 -4.02
CA THR A 135 11.59 -19.97 -3.82
C THR A 135 11.86 -20.89 -2.64
N ARG A 136 13.08 -21.44 -2.54
CA ARG A 136 13.44 -22.31 -1.43
C ARG A 136 13.47 -21.56 -0.11
N GLY A 137 13.99 -20.34 -0.08
CA GLY A 137 14.00 -19.49 1.10
C GLY A 137 12.59 -19.23 1.64
N MET A 138 11.62 -18.98 0.75
CA MET A 138 10.20 -18.87 1.12
C MET A 138 9.67 -20.16 1.75
N GLN A 139 9.94 -21.32 1.13
CA GLN A 139 9.52 -22.62 1.66
C GLN A 139 10.11 -22.87 3.04
N LEU A 140 11.41 -22.63 3.24
CA LEU A 140 12.05 -22.79 4.54
C LEU A 140 11.45 -21.84 5.58
N ALA A 141 11.11 -20.60 5.20
CA ALA A 141 10.41 -19.67 6.09
C ALA A 141 8.98 -20.11 6.47
N THR A 142 8.38 -21.09 5.78
CA THR A 142 7.13 -21.73 6.23
C THR A 142 7.34 -22.82 7.26
N ILE A 143 8.52 -23.43 7.30
CA ILE A 143 8.83 -24.59 8.14
C ILE A 143 9.59 -24.17 9.41
N LEU A 144 10.43 -23.14 9.32
CA LEU A 144 11.26 -22.68 10.44
C LEU A 144 10.42 -22.00 11.54
N GLU A 145 10.78 -22.27 12.79
CA GLU A 145 10.25 -21.55 13.95
C GLU A 145 10.62 -20.05 13.88
N GLU A 146 9.74 -19.17 14.37
CA GLU A 146 9.92 -17.71 14.33
C GLU A 146 11.28 -17.23 14.85
N LYS A 147 11.80 -17.88 15.91
CA LYS A 147 13.11 -17.55 16.50
C LYS A 147 14.28 -17.88 15.57
N ALA A 148 14.19 -18.99 14.85
CA ALA A 148 15.20 -19.37 13.86
C ALA A 148 15.13 -18.44 12.65
N LEU A 149 13.90 -18.13 12.23
CA LEU A 149 13.64 -17.26 11.07
C LEU A 149 14.28 -15.88 11.22
N GLY A 150 14.18 -15.24 12.39
CA GLY A 150 14.73 -13.89 12.60
C GLY A 150 16.23 -13.75 12.34
N LYS A 151 17.04 -14.79 12.64
CA LYS A 151 18.49 -14.75 12.42
C LYS A 151 18.86 -14.88 10.94
N ILE A 152 18.14 -15.74 10.24
CA ILE A 152 18.40 -16.08 8.83
C ILE A 152 17.79 -15.03 7.90
N ALA A 153 16.62 -14.49 8.25
CA ALA A 153 15.87 -13.60 7.39
C ALA A 153 16.65 -12.32 7.05
N ALA A 154 17.43 -11.75 7.97
CA ALA A 154 18.26 -10.59 7.64
C ALA A 154 19.31 -10.90 6.55
N ALA A 155 20.04 -12.01 6.68
CA ALA A 155 21.06 -12.41 5.71
C ALA A 155 20.46 -12.86 4.37
N PHE A 156 19.28 -13.50 4.41
CA PHE A 156 18.54 -13.88 3.22
C PHE A 156 17.98 -12.67 2.48
N LEU A 157 17.39 -11.70 3.18
CA LEU A 157 16.89 -10.45 2.58
C LEU A 157 18.03 -9.65 1.93
N ASP A 158 19.19 -9.55 2.57
CA ASP A 158 20.39 -8.94 2.01
C ASP A 158 20.84 -9.59 0.69
N ALA A 159 20.95 -10.93 0.69
CA ALA A 159 21.29 -11.70 -0.52
C ALA A 159 20.23 -11.55 -1.63
N MET A 160 18.95 -11.59 -1.25
CA MET A 160 17.83 -11.45 -2.17
C MET A 160 17.77 -10.07 -2.82
N PHE A 161 17.94 -8.99 -2.06
CA PHE A 161 17.97 -7.65 -2.66
C PHE A 161 19.19 -7.44 -3.56
N THR A 162 20.34 -8.03 -3.20
CA THR A 162 21.52 -8.03 -4.09
C THR A 162 21.21 -8.72 -5.42
N ALA A 163 20.53 -9.87 -5.39
CA ALA A 163 20.11 -10.57 -6.60
C ALA A 163 19.05 -9.79 -7.40
N MET A 164 18.07 -9.17 -6.73
CA MET A 164 17.07 -8.32 -7.40
C MET A 164 17.71 -7.09 -8.06
N ASP A 165 18.69 -6.46 -7.42
CA ASP A 165 19.43 -5.33 -7.99
C ASP A 165 20.29 -5.76 -9.18
N PHE A 166 20.89 -6.96 -9.13
CA PHE A 166 21.61 -7.53 -10.28
C PHE A 166 20.67 -7.84 -11.46
N HIS A 167 19.48 -8.34 -11.15
CA HIS A 167 18.44 -8.71 -12.11
C HIS A 167 17.35 -7.65 -12.23
N GLU A 168 17.71 -6.37 -12.30
CA GLU A 168 16.75 -5.25 -12.26
C GLU A 168 15.71 -5.26 -13.41
N THR A 169 15.93 -6.02 -14.48
CA THR A 169 14.98 -6.19 -15.59
C THR A 169 14.23 -7.53 -15.57
N ASP A 170 14.62 -8.47 -14.71
CA ASP A 170 13.98 -9.78 -14.64
C ASP A 170 12.71 -9.71 -13.77
N VAL A 171 11.56 -9.79 -14.45
CA VAL A 171 10.25 -9.74 -13.80
C VAL A 171 10.07 -10.87 -12.80
N THR A 172 10.57 -12.07 -13.11
CA THR A 172 10.38 -13.28 -12.32
C THR A 172 11.16 -13.18 -11.01
N VAL A 173 12.45 -12.85 -11.07
CA VAL A 173 13.30 -12.66 -9.88
C VAL A 173 12.72 -11.57 -8.97
N ASN A 174 12.31 -10.44 -9.53
CA ASN A 174 11.72 -9.35 -8.74
C ASN A 174 10.36 -9.70 -8.14
N GLN A 175 9.49 -10.39 -8.89
CA GLN A 175 8.19 -10.82 -8.39
C GLN A 175 8.34 -11.81 -7.23
N TRP A 176 9.20 -12.81 -7.38
CA TRP A 176 9.48 -13.77 -6.31
C TRP A 176 10.16 -13.10 -5.12
N GLY A 177 11.08 -12.16 -5.35
CA GLY A 177 11.73 -11.39 -4.28
C GLY A 177 10.75 -10.57 -3.46
N LEU A 178 9.81 -9.86 -4.10
CA LEU A 178 8.76 -9.12 -3.38
C LEU A 178 7.78 -10.05 -2.66
N SER A 179 7.43 -11.20 -3.27
CA SER A 179 6.56 -12.20 -2.63
C SER A 179 7.22 -12.77 -1.38
N ALA A 180 8.51 -13.11 -1.47
CA ALA A 180 9.31 -13.59 -0.36
C ALA A 180 9.40 -12.55 0.75
N LEU A 181 9.66 -11.29 0.41
CA LEU A 181 9.64 -10.21 1.37
C LEU A 181 8.27 -10.09 2.04
N ALA A 182 7.16 -10.11 1.30
CA ALA A 182 5.82 -9.98 1.87
C ALA A 182 5.54 -11.08 2.91
N ASP A 183 5.87 -12.34 2.59
CA ASP A 183 5.67 -13.49 3.49
C ASP A 183 6.63 -13.46 4.70
N LEU A 184 7.89 -13.10 4.49
CA LEU A 184 8.85 -12.91 5.58
C LEU A 184 8.44 -11.75 6.47
N SER A 185 7.82 -10.70 5.90
CA SER A 185 7.42 -9.52 6.65
C SER A 185 6.35 -9.80 7.67
N GLU A 186 5.48 -10.76 7.37
CA GLU A 186 4.42 -11.21 8.25
C GLU A 186 4.98 -11.93 9.49
N LYS A 187 6.01 -12.76 9.28
CA LYS A 187 6.57 -13.68 10.29
C LYS A 187 7.77 -13.14 11.06
N ALA A 188 8.57 -12.28 10.44
CA ALA A 188 9.84 -11.78 10.95
C ALA A 188 9.87 -10.25 10.92
N ARG A 189 8.92 -9.61 11.63
CA ARG A 189 8.78 -8.14 11.65
C ARG A 189 10.05 -7.39 12.03
N ASP A 190 10.92 -8.04 12.79
CA ASP A 190 12.15 -7.42 13.25
C ASP A 190 13.26 -7.31 12.19
N THR A 191 13.12 -7.97 11.04
CA THR A 191 14.16 -7.95 10.00
C THR A 191 14.01 -6.80 9.01
N HIS A 192 12.97 -5.99 9.13
CA HIS A 192 12.74 -4.86 8.23
C HIS A 192 13.70 -3.73 8.51
N THR A 193 14.24 -3.19 7.42
CA THR A 193 15.14 -2.04 7.45
C THR A 193 14.62 -0.99 6.48
N VAL A 194 15.15 0.22 6.58
CA VAL A 194 14.88 1.25 5.58
C VAL A 194 15.32 0.79 4.18
N GLY A 195 16.37 -0.05 4.09
CA GLY A 195 16.84 -0.62 2.82
C GLY A 195 15.81 -1.53 2.15
N SER A 196 15.09 -2.36 2.91
CA SER A 196 14.05 -3.22 2.34
C SER A 196 12.89 -2.41 1.75
N LEU A 197 12.51 -1.30 2.39
CA LEU A 197 11.49 -0.39 1.86
C LEU A 197 11.91 0.25 0.53
N HIS A 198 13.18 0.69 0.42
CA HIS A 198 13.72 1.24 -0.83
C HIS A 198 13.68 0.22 -1.97
N ALA A 199 14.07 -1.03 -1.70
CA ALA A 199 14.04 -2.10 -2.69
C ALA A 199 12.61 -2.36 -3.20
N VAL A 200 11.60 -2.36 -2.30
CA VAL A 200 10.19 -2.50 -2.69
C VAL A 200 9.73 -1.38 -3.61
N VAL A 201 9.92 -0.13 -3.19
CA VAL A 201 9.48 1.04 -3.96
C VAL A 201 10.17 1.10 -5.31
N ARG A 202 11.47 0.82 -5.36
CA ARG A 202 12.24 0.76 -6.61
C ARG A 202 11.71 -0.33 -7.56
N ALA A 203 11.45 -1.53 -7.06
CA ALA A 203 10.89 -2.61 -7.88
C ALA A 203 9.49 -2.24 -8.42
N MET A 204 8.62 -1.67 -7.58
CA MET A 204 7.30 -1.20 -8.01
C MET A 204 7.40 -0.13 -9.11
N HIS A 205 8.33 0.82 -9.01
CA HIS A 205 8.56 1.81 -10.06
C HIS A 205 9.13 1.23 -11.35
N ARG A 206 9.95 0.19 -11.27
CA ARG A 206 10.58 -0.46 -12.42
C ARG A 206 9.56 -1.25 -13.26
N PHE A 207 8.54 -1.81 -12.61
CA PHE A 207 7.57 -2.71 -13.24
C PHE A 207 6.12 -2.23 -13.05
N PRO A 208 5.78 -0.99 -13.48
CA PRO A 208 4.47 -0.39 -13.22
C PRO A 208 3.32 -1.17 -13.87
N ALA A 209 3.58 -1.84 -14.99
CA ALA A 209 2.57 -2.62 -15.74
C ALA A 209 2.37 -4.06 -15.21
N HIS A 210 3.09 -4.49 -14.17
CA HIS A 210 3.00 -5.86 -13.63
C HIS A 210 2.17 -5.91 -12.34
N THR A 211 0.87 -6.22 -12.47
CA THR A 211 -0.09 -6.21 -11.35
C THR A 211 0.33 -7.09 -10.17
N SER A 212 0.86 -8.30 -10.43
CA SER A 212 1.34 -9.23 -9.38
C SER A 212 2.47 -8.62 -8.56
N MET A 213 3.36 -7.88 -9.22
CA MET A 213 4.49 -7.22 -8.57
C MET A 213 4.01 -6.02 -7.74
N GLN A 214 3.08 -5.23 -8.29
CA GLN A 214 2.47 -4.13 -7.54
C GLN A 214 1.73 -4.63 -6.30
N ALA A 215 0.92 -5.69 -6.43
CA ALA A 215 0.18 -6.26 -5.30
C ALA A 215 1.14 -6.79 -4.22
N SER A 216 2.20 -7.48 -4.63
CA SER A 216 3.22 -8.01 -3.72
C SER A 216 4.00 -6.89 -3.02
N GLY A 217 4.31 -5.81 -3.75
CA GLY A 217 4.93 -4.60 -3.20
C GLY A 217 4.05 -3.92 -2.16
N CYS A 218 2.77 -3.70 -2.46
CA CYS A 218 1.79 -3.17 -1.52
C CYS A 218 1.67 -4.05 -0.27
N ARG A 219 1.59 -5.38 -0.43
CA ARG A 219 1.53 -6.33 0.70
C ARG A 219 2.80 -6.26 1.56
N ALA A 220 3.97 -6.16 0.95
CA ALA A 220 5.24 -6.02 1.66
C ALA A 220 5.30 -4.71 2.46
N LEU A 221 4.86 -3.59 1.87
CA LEU A 221 4.77 -2.30 2.56
C LEU A 221 3.81 -2.36 3.76
N TYR A 222 2.60 -2.91 3.55
CA TYR A 222 1.64 -3.12 4.64
C TYR A 222 2.25 -3.95 5.76
N ASN A 223 2.79 -5.13 5.46
CA ASN A 223 3.33 -6.03 6.49
C ASN A 223 4.50 -5.39 7.25
N SER A 224 5.35 -4.61 6.56
CA SER A 224 6.48 -3.88 7.16
C SER A 224 6.04 -2.73 8.08
N CYS A 225 4.92 -2.08 7.76
CA CYS A 225 4.48 -0.87 8.43
C CYS A 225 3.24 -1.04 9.33
N HIS A 226 2.54 -2.19 9.36
CA HIS A 226 1.23 -2.26 10.04
C HIS A 226 1.27 -2.21 11.58
N ALA A 227 2.44 -2.39 12.21
CA ALA A 227 2.55 -2.42 13.67
C ALA A 227 2.45 -1.02 14.32
N PHE A 228 2.31 -0.99 15.65
CA PHE A 228 2.11 0.22 16.46
C PHE A 228 3.24 0.46 17.47
N ASP A 229 4.36 -0.24 17.33
CA ASP A 229 5.55 -0.01 18.14
C ASP A 229 6.42 1.13 17.58
N LYS A 230 7.38 1.59 18.39
CA LYS A 230 8.29 2.69 18.04
C LYS A 230 9.09 2.41 16.76
N LYS A 231 9.47 1.17 16.51
CA LYS A 231 10.24 0.78 15.33
C LYS A 231 9.39 0.87 14.07
N SER A 232 8.15 0.40 14.14
CA SER A 232 7.19 0.50 13.03
C SER A 232 6.83 1.95 12.72
N LEU A 233 6.71 2.83 13.72
CA LEU A 233 6.55 4.27 13.49
C LEU A 233 7.74 4.86 12.72
N ALA A 234 8.98 4.52 13.10
CA ALA A 234 10.16 4.98 12.36
C ALA A 234 10.19 4.43 10.91
N LEU A 235 9.75 3.19 10.71
CA LEU A 235 9.61 2.61 9.37
C LEU A 235 8.53 3.30 8.53
N LYS A 236 7.40 3.71 9.12
CA LYS A 236 6.36 4.50 8.42
C LYS A 236 6.92 5.82 7.94
N GLU A 237 7.59 6.59 8.81
CA GLU A 237 8.19 7.87 8.41
C GLU A 237 9.26 7.67 7.32
N ALA A 238 10.06 6.61 7.42
CA ALA A 238 11.02 6.27 6.36
C ALA A 238 10.33 5.90 5.04
N ALA A 239 9.25 5.12 5.07
CA ALA A 239 8.46 4.76 3.90
C ALA A 239 7.84 6.00 3.22
N LEU A 240 7.30 6.93 4.03
CA LEU A 240 6.77 8.21 3.54
C LEU A 240 7.87 9.05 2.89
N ALA A 241 9.05 9.13 3.50
CA ALA A 241 10.18 9.91 2.98
C ALA A 241 10.69 9.42 1.61
N ILE A 242 10.52 8.14 1.29
CA ILE A 242 10.96 7.54 0.02
C ILE A 242 9.85 7.48 -1.03
N GLY A 243 8.68 8.07 -0.77
CA GLY A 243 7.56 8.11 -1.72
C GLY A 243 6.77 6.81 -1.83
N ALA A 244 6.76 5.96 -0.80
CA ALA A 244 6.04 4.69 -0.83
C ALA A 244 4.53 4.88 -1.06
N LEU A 245 3.97 5.97 -0.55
CA LEU A 245 2.54 6.26 -0.64
C LEU A 245 2.13 6.64 -2.08
N GLU A 246 2.88 7.51 -2.73
CA GLU A 246 2.71 7.88 -4.13
C GLU A 246 2.87 6.67 -5.05
N THR A 247 3.81 5.78 -4.71
CA THR A 247 4.04 4.53 -5.43
C THR A 247 2.81 3.61 -5.34
N VAL A 248 2.26 3.43 -4.13
CA VAL A 248 1.04 2.65 -3.91
C VAL A 248 -0.15 3.25 -4.66
N VAL A 249 -0.36 4.57 -4.57
CA VAL A 249 -1.48 5.24 -5.25
C VAL A 249 -1.34 5.14 -6.77
N SER A 250 -0.16 5.43 -7.32
CA SER A 250 0.10 5.31 -8.75
C SER A 250 -0.16 3.89 -9.26
N ALA A 251 0.19 2.87 -8.48
CA ALA A 251 -0.11 1.49 -8.83
C ALA A 251 -1.63 1.23 -8.84
N MET A 252 -2.35 1.63 -7.78
CA MET A 252 -3.81 1.46 -7.72
C MET A 252 -4.55 2.18 -8.85
N GLU A 253 -4.14 3.41 -9.18
CA GLU A 253 -4.73 4.20 -10.28
C GLU A 253 -4.46 3.56 -11.65
N HIS A 254 -3.26 3.01 -11.87
CA HIS A 254 -2.91 2.38 -13.15
C HIS A 254 -3.80 1.18 -13.50
N PHE A 255 -4.26 0.43 -12.48
CA PHE A 255 -5.11 -0.75 -12.68
C PHE A 255 -6.60 -0.50 -12.39
N GLY A 256 -6.96 0.60 -11.72
CA GLY A 256 -8.35 0.89 -11.33
C GLY A 256 -9.27 1.46 -12.42
N ASP A 257 -8.74 1.86 -13.58
CA ASP A 257 -9.52 2.47 -14.69
C ASP A 257 -9.90 1.47 -15.80
N ARG A 258 -9.86 0.17 -15.50
CA ARG A 258 -9.93 -0.89 -16.53
C ARG A 258 -11.33 -1.14 -17.11
N GLU A 259 -12.35 -0.37 -16.73
CA GLU A 259 -13.69 -0.44 -17.36
C GLU A 259 -13.65 -0.15 -18.88
N LEU A 260 -12.57 0.47 -19.39
CA LEU A 260 -12.48 0.96 -20.77
C LEU A 260 -11.90 -0.03 -21.80
N PHE A 261 -11.23 -1.10 -21.38
CA PHE A 261 -10.65 -2.07 -22.32
C PHE A 261 -11.43 -3.38 -22.26
N GLY A 262 -12.38 -3.52 -23.20
CA GLY A 262 -13.27 -4.66 -23.32
C GLY A 262 -12.60 -6.01 -23.06
N SER A 263 -13.36 -6.87 -22.40
CA SER A 263 -13.06 -8.17 -21.79
C SER A 263 -12.38 -9.25 -22.65
N GLU A 264 -11.81 -8.93 -23.81
CA GLU A 264 -11.40 -9.94 -24.80
C GLU A 264 -9.89 -10.10 -25.02
N GLY A 265 -9.03 -9.32 -24.35
CA GLY A 265 -7.61 -9.29 -24.70
C GLY A 265 -6.66 -9.48 -23.53
N LEU A 266 -6.22 -10.72 -23.31
CA LEU A 266 -5.14 -11.14 -22.39
C LEU A 266 -5.46 -11.13 -20.89
N HIS A 267 -5.82 -12.33 -20.43
CA HIS A 267 -5.82 -12.85 -19.07
C HIS A 267 -4.78 -12.23 -18.11
N GLY A 268 -5.13 -11.13 -17.47
CA GLY A 268 -4.84 -11.03 -16.03
C GLY A 268 -5.75 -12.05 -15.35
N THR A 269 -5.19 -13.00 -14.61
CA THR A 269 -6.00 -13.93 -13.80
C THR A 269 -6.95 -13.10 -12.93
N ASP A 270 -8.25 -13.43 -12.96
CA ASP A 270 -9.39 -12.58 -12.55
C ASP A 270 -9.38 -12.02 -11.11
N GLY A 271 -8.31 -12.20 -10.33
CA GLY A 271 -8.16 -11.66 -8.97
C GLY A 271 -6.89 -10.85 -8.71
N GLN A 272 -6.00 -10.63 -9.69
CA GLN A 272 -4.75 -9.87 -9.42
C GLN A 272 -4.99 -8.38 -9.21
N ASP A 273 -5.93 -7.79 -9.97
CA ASP A 273 -6.32 -6.39 -9.77
C ASP A 273 -7.01 -6.21 -8.42
N GLU A 274 -7.97 -7.10 -8.08
CA GLU A 274 -8.61 -7.09 -6.76
C GLU A 274 -7.58 -7.20 -5.61
N ASN A 275 -6.59 -8.09 -5.74
CA ASN A 275 -5.49 -8.20 -4.77
C ASN A 275 -4.64 -6.93 -4.69
N LEU A 276 -4.36 -6.28 -5.82
CA LEU A 276 -3.65 -5.00 -5.81
C LEU A 276 -4.46 -3.93 -5.08
N GLN A 277 -5.75 -3.78 -5.39
CA GLN A 277 -6.61 -2.80 -4.72
C GLN A 277 -6.74 -3.08 -3.22
N LEU A 278 -6.88 -4.35 -2.85
CA LEU A 278 -6.89 -4.82 -1.46
C LEU A 278 -5.62 -4.40 -0.72
N TRP A 279 -4.46 -4.86 -1.21
CA TRP A 279 -3.19 -4.61 -0.53
C TRP A 279 -2.77 -3.14 -0.61
N GLY A 280 -3.16 -2.42 -1.66
CA GLY A 280 -2.98 -0.98 -1.78
C GLY A 280 -3.75 -0.24 -0.69
N CYS A 281 -5.02 -0.55 -0.48
CA CYS A 281 -5.81 0.02 0.61
C CYS A 281 -5.25 -0.33 2.00
N ALA A 282 -4.79 -1.57 2.19
CA ALA A 282 -4.15 -1.99 3.44
C ALA A 282 -2.85 -1.19 3.70
N ALA A 283 -2.01 -1.02 2.67
CA ALA A 283 -0.78 -0.24 2.75
C ALA A 283 -1.07 1.23 3.09
N ILE A 284 -2.08 1.85 2.44
CA ILE A 284 -2.53 3.21 2.77
C ILE A 284 -2.95 3.26 4.24
N THR A 285 -3.81 2.35 4.71
CA THR A 285 -4.28 2.30 6.11
C THR A 285 -3.12 2.31 7.11
N SER A 286 -2.07 1.54 6.82
CA SER A 286 -0.87 1.44 7.65
C SER A 286 -0.01 2.70 7.64
N LEU A 287 0.20 3.30 6.45
CA LEU A 287 1.02 4.50 6.26
C LEU A 287 0.32 5.76 6.77
N THR A 288 -1.01 5.78 6.84
CA THR A 288 -1.81 6.93 7.33
C THR A 288 -2.13 6.84 8.82
N ALA A 289 -1.37 6.02 9.58
CA ALA A 289 -1.52 5.92 11.03
C ALA A 289 -0.89 7.11 11.79
N THR A 290 -0.20 8.02 11.09
CA THR A 290 0.42 9.23 11.62
C THR A 290 -0.14 10.47 10.91
N GLU A 291 -0.03 11.64 11.53
CA GLU A 291 -0.49 12.91 10.94
C GLU A 291 0.26 13.25 9.65
N SER A 292 1.59 13.02 9.62
CA SER A 292 2.42 13.17 8.42
C SER A 292 1.95 12.25 7.29
N GLY A 293 1.57 11.01 7.64
CA GLY A 293 0.98 10.05 6.71
C GLY A 293 -0.34 10.54 6.11
N VAL A 294 -1.22 11.13 6.93
CA VAL A 294 -2.50 11.71 6.45
C VAL A 294 -2.25 12.88 5.50
N GLU A 295 -1.38 13.83 5.88
CA GLU A 295 -1.02 14.97 5.03
C GLU A 295 -0.48 14.49 3.67
N ARG A 296 0.46 13.54 3.69
CA ARG A 296 1.05 12.99 2.47
C ARG A 296 0.03 12.23 1.62
N ALA A 297 -0.89 11.50 2.24
CA ALA A 297 -1.93 10.75 1.54
C ALA A 297 -2.89 11.65 0.77
N VAL A 298 -3.25 12.79 1.36
CA VAL A 298 -4.06 13.80 0.66
C VAL A 298 -3.28 14.37 -0.52
N ALA A 299 -1.99 14.65 -0.37
CA ALA A 299 -1.15 15.12 -1.49
C ALA A 299 -1.00 14.06 -2.60
N ALA A 300 -0.93 12.78 -2.23
CA ALA A 300 -0.78 11.65 -3.13
C ALA A 300 -2.11 11.15 -3.74
N ARG A 301 -3.26 11.78 -3.43
CA ARG A 301 -4.61 11.36 -3.92
C ARG A 301 -5.03 9.96 -3.47
N ALA A 302 -4.58 9.53 -2.30
CA ALA A 302 -4.89 8.20 -1.76
C ALA A 302 -6.40 8.01 -1.44
N ILE A 303 -7.12 9.10 -1.17
CA ILE A 303 -8.55 9.08 -0.90
C ILE A 303 -9.33 8.68 -2.15
N GLU A 304 -9.01 9.31 -3.28
CA GLU A 304 -9.63 9.05 -4.57
C GLU A 304 -9.35 7.61 -5.01
N ALA A 305 -8.11 7.14 -4.87
CA ALA A 305 -7.72 5.76 -5.16
C ALA A 305 -8.50 4.74 -4.31
N ALA A 306 -8.63 4.97 -3.00
CA ALA A 306 -9.40 4.08 -2.12
C ALA A 306 -10.90 4.06 -2.47
N VAL A 307 -11.49 5.21 -2.81
CA VAL A 307 -12.89 5.28 -3.26
C VAL A 307 -13.08 4.58 -4.61
N GLN A 308 -12.14 4.75 -5.54
CA GLN A 308 -12.19 4.10 -6.85
C GLN A 308 -12.04 2.57 -6.73
N ALA A 309 -11.19 2.08 -5.83
CA ALA A 309 -11.05 0.65 -5.53
C ALA A 309 -12.40 0.01 -5.13
N VAL A 310 -13.16 0.67 -4.26
CA VAL A 310 -14.49 0.19 -3.85
C VAL A 310 -15.50 0.22 -5.01
N LYS A 311 -15.45 1.27 -5.85
CA LYS A 311 -16.35 1.37 -7.02
C LYS A 311 -16.07 0.29 -8.06
N THR A 312 -14.79 -0.03 -8.27
CA THR A 312 -14.34 -1.04 -9.25
C THR A 312 -14.63 -2.46 -8.76
N HIS A 313 -14.55 -2.70 -7.45
CA HIS A 313 -14.81 -4.00 -6.83
C HIS A 313 -15.95 -3.96 -5.80
N PRO A 314 -17.19 -3.63 -6.21
CA PRO A 314 -18.31 -3.40 -5.27
C PRO A 314 -18.73 -4.66 -4.51
N ASN A 315 -18.37 -5.84 -5.03
CA ASN A 315 -18.65 -7.15 -4.43
C ASN A 315 -17.46 -7.72 -3.64
N SER A 316 -16.29 -7.07 -3.67
CA SER A 316 -15.13 -7.54 -2.89
C SER A 316 -15.22 -7.03 -1.47
N LEU A 317 -15.54 -7.95 -0.56
CA LEU A 317 -15.59 -7.67 0.86
C LEU A 317 -14.27 -7.13 1.40
N GLN A 318 -13.16 -7.73 0.96
CA GLN A 318 -11.83 -7.42 1.48
C GLN A 318 -11.40 -6.02 1.03
N VAL A 319 -11.58 -5.70 -0.27
CA VAL A 319 -11.31 -4.35 -0.78
C VAL A 319 -12.17 -3.31 -0.06
N PHE A 320 -13.47 -3.58 0.13
CA PHE A 320 -14.34 -2.66 0.85
C PHE A 320 -13.89 -2.42 2.30
N ALA A 321 -13.53 -3.48 3.02
CA ALA A 321 -13.10 -3.40 4.41
C ALA A 321 -11.81 -2.57 4.56
N GLU A 322 -10.78 -2.87 3.76
CA GLU A 322 -9.50 -2.16 3.82
C GLU A 322 -9.61 -0.72 3.30
N ALA A 323 -10.37 -0.47 2.23
CA ALA A 323 -10.62 0.90 1.76
C ALA A 323 -11.39 1.73 2.81
N SER A 324 -12.36 1.12 3.49
CA SER A 324 -13.08 1.78 4.58
C SER A 324 -12.17 2.05 5.78
N ALA A 325 -11.24 1.15 6.09
CA ALA A 325 -10.23 1.37 7.14
C ALA A 325 -9.30 2.54 6.80
N ALA A 326 -8.81 2.61 5.55
CA ALA A 326 -8.00 3.72 5.04
C ALA A 326 -8.75 5.05 5.16
N LEU A 327 -9.99 5.11 4.65
CA LEU A 327 -10.84 6.31 4.72
C LEU A 327 -11.15 6.72 6.16
N SER A 328 -11.36 5.74 7.06
CA SER A 328 -11.57 6.00 8.48
C SER A 328 -10.36 6.68 9.12
N ASN A 329 -9.13 6.23 8.82
CA ASN A 329 -7.90 6.83 9.33
C ASN A 329 -7.67 8.22 8.75
N LEU A 330 -7.81 8.36 7.42
CA LEU A 330 -7.63 9.63 6.71
C LEU A 330 -8.60 10.72 7.18
N CYS A 331 -9.84 10.36 7.49
CA CYS A 331 -10.86 11.28 7.98
C CYS A 331 -10.88 11.40 9.51
N HIS A 332 -9.96 10.76 10.23
CA HIS A 332 -9.92 10.84 11.67
C HIS A 332 -9.34 12.18 12.14
N GLY A 333 -9.88 12.73 13.23
CA GLY A 333 -9.36 13.97 13.84
C GLY A 333 -9.99 15.26 13.32
N THR A 334 -9.37 16.37 13.73
CA THR A 334 -9.82 17.76 13.50
C THR A 334 -8.67 18.68 13.09
N SER A 335 -7.52 18.14 12.71
CA SER A 335 -6.40 18.92 12.17
C SER A 335 -6.78 19.51 10.81
N ALA A 336 -5.99 20.46 10.33
CA ALA A 336 -6.17 21.02 8.99
C ALA A 336 -6.10 19.93 7.90
N SER A 337 -5.15 18.99 8.03
CA SER A 337 -4.98 17.86 7.11
C SER A 337 -6.19 16.93 7.13
N SER A 338 -6.71 16.57 8.31
CA SER A 338 -7.92 15.75 8.43
C SER A 338 -9.18 16.44 7.89
N LEU A 339 -9.30 17.76 8.06
CA LEU A 339 -10.40 18.54 7.50
C LEU A 339 -10.34 18.58 5.97
N LYS A 340 -9.14 18.77 5.41
CA LYS A 340 -8.92 18.67 3.96
C LYS A 340 -9.25 17.26 3.46
N ALA A 341 -8.79 16.22 4.15
CA ALA A 341 -9.12 14.84 3.82
C ALA A 341 -10.63 14.57 3.79
N LYS A 342 -11.39 15.06 4.79
CA LYS A 342 -12.86 14.92 4.79
C LYS A 342 -13.50 15.61 3.60
N GLN A 343 -13.02 16.80 3.22
CA GLN A 343 -13.53 17.52 2.06
C GLN A 343 -13.23 16.74 0.77
N THR A 344 -11.99 16.29 0.58
CA THR A 344 -11.59 15.47 -0.57
C THR A 344 -12.37 14.16 -0.65
N ALA A 345 -12.60 13.48 0.47
CA ALA A 345 -13.39 12.25 0.51
C ALA A 345 -14.86 12.49 0.14
N PHE A 346 -15.43 13.62 0.56
CA PHE A 346 -16.76 14.03 0.13
C PHE A 346 -16.80 14.26 -1.40
N GLU A 347 -15.85 15.01 -1.94
CA GLU A 347 -15.75 15.31 -3.38
C GLU A 347 -15.54 14.05 -4.24
N ALA A 348 -14.79 13.06 -3.75
CA ALA A 348 -14.60 11.77 -4.40
C ALA A 348 -15.88 10.89 -4.40
N GLY A 349 -16.90 11.27 -3.63
CA GLY A 349 -18.16 10.53 -3.49
C GLY A 349 -18.12 9.43 -2.42
N ALA A 350 -17.19 9.49 -1.46
CA ALA A 350 -17.02 8.46 -0.43
C ALA A 350 -18.31 8.18 0.37
N VAL A 351 -19.14 9.21 0.64
CA VAL A 351 -20.40 9.04 1.39
C VAL A 351 -21.31 8.03 0.70
N LYS A 352 -21.57 8.21 -0.60
CA LYS A 352 -22.44 7.31 -1.37
C LYS A 352 -21.81 5.92 -1.47
N THR A 353 -20.53 5.85 -1.84
CA THR A 353 -19.80 4.59 -2.02
C THR A 353 -19.80 3.73 -0.74
N LEU A 354 -19.59 4.34 0.43
CA LEU A 354 -19.61 3.62 1.71
C LEU A 354 -21.02 3.14 2.07
N LEU A 355 -22.06 3.95 1.83
CA LEU A 355 -23.45 3.55 2.08
C LEU A 355 -23.88 2.40 1.18
N ASP A 356 -23.57 2.48 -0.12
CA ASP A 356 -23.84 1.41 -1.08
C ASP A 356 -23.14 0.11 -0.67
N GLY A 357 -21.88 0.20 -0.23
CA GLY A 357 -21.13 -0.97 0.24
C GLY A 357 -21.70 -1.61 1.52
N ILE A 358 -22.08 -0.80 2.52
CA ILE A 358 -22.73 -1.31 3.76
C ILE A 358 -24.07 -1.98 3.43
N ALA A 359 -24.83 -1.41 2.49
CA ALA A 359 -26.12 -1.94 2.06
C ALA A 359 -26.00 -3.17 1.16
N THR A 360 -24.91 -3.34 0.41
CA THR A 360 -24.71 -4.49 -0.50
C THR A 360 -24.07 -5.67 0.22
N LEU A 361 -23.07 -5.41 1.07
CA LEU A 361 -22.31 -6.43 1.80
C LEU A 361 -23.01 -6.82 3.11
N GLU A 362 -24.31 -7.05 3.03
CA GLU A 362 -25.21 -7.13 4.18
C GLU A 362 -24.86 -8.22 5.18
N LYS A 363 -24.17 -9.28 4.74
CA LYS A 363 -23.88 -10.46 5.56
C LYS A 363 -22.59 -10.34 6.35
N GLU A 364 -21.79 -9.30 6.10
CA GLU A 364 -20.41 -9.24 6.57
C GLU A 364 -20.22 -8.17 7.64
N GLU A 365 -20.06 -8.65 8.87
CA GLU A 365 -19.96 -7.82 10.08
C GLU A 365 -18.81 -6.81 10.00
N GLN A 366 -17.64 -7.24 9.52
CA GLN A 366 -16.44 -6.43 9.46
C GLN A 366 -16.58 -5.26 8.47
N ALA A 367 -17.21 -5.50 7.31
CA ALA A 367 -17.55 -4.44 6.37
C ALA A 367 -18.48 -3.41 7.00
N ALA A 368 -19.56 -3.86 7.65
CA ALA A 368 -20.49 -2.96 8.32
C ALA A 368 -19.78 -2.12 9.39
N ALA A 369 -18.88 -2.72 10.17
CA ALA A 369 -18.10 -2.01 11.17
C ALA A 369 -17.20 -0.93 10.54
N TYR A 370 -16.33 -1.28 9.59
CA TYR A 370 -15.43 -0.30 8.98
C TYR A 370 -16.16 0.77 8.19
N GLY A 371 -17.18 0.40 7.40
CA GLY A 371 -18.00 1.34 6.65
C GLY A 371 -18.69 2.35 7.56
N CYS A 372 -19.32 1.89 8.66
CA CYS A 372 -19.94 2.80 9.64
C CYS A 372 -18.91 3.69 10.32
N GLY A 373 -17.72 3.17 10.64
CA GLY A 373 -16.63 3.94 11.25
C GLY A 373 -16.11 5.05 10.34
N ALA A 374 -15.85 4.73 9.07
CA ALA A 374 -15.43 5.67 8.05
C ALA A 374 -16.46 6.79 7.86
N LEU A 375 -17.74 6.42 7.71
CA LEU A 375 -18.84 7.39 7.61
C LEU A 375 -18.95 8.26 8.86
N ALA A 376 -18.83 7.68 10.06
CA ALA A 376 -18.90 8.44 11.31
C ALA A 376 -17.81 9.52 11.37
N ASN A 377 -16.57 9.18 10.99
CA ASN A 377 -15.46 10.14 10.94
C ASN A 377 -15.66 11.20 9.85
N LEU A 378 -16.12 10.80 8.66
CA LEU A 378 -16.36 11.69 7.53
C LEU A 378 -17.43 12.75 7.83
N VAL A 379 -18.56 12.36 8.44
CA VAL A 379 -19.64 13.31 8.78
C VAL A 379 -19.30 14.17 10.00
N ARG A 380 -18.36 13.73 10.86
CA ARG A 380 -17.99 14.47 12.07
C ARG A 380 -17.37 15.82 11.73
N GLY A 381 -18.15 16.88 11.94
CA GLY A 381 -17.73 18.26 11.70
C GLY A 381 -17.96 18.74 10.26
N SER A 382 -18.30 17.88 9.31
CA SER A 382 -18.60 18.26 7.92
C SER A 382 -20.09 18.41 7.69
N GLN A 383 -20.56 19.66 7.52
CA GLN A 383 -21.98 19.93 7.26
C GLN A 383 -22.43 19.38 5.90
N VAL A 384 -21.58 19.47 4.88
CA VAL A 384 -21.91 19.04 3.52
C VAL A 384 -22.02 17.51 3.45
N ALA A 385 -21.04 16.78 4.01
CA ALA A 385 -21.09 15.33 4.08
C ALA A 385 -22.26 14.83 4.95
N THR A 386 -22.55 15.51 6.06
CA THR A 386 -23.71 15.18 6.90
C THR A 386 -25.02 15.33 6.13
N LYS A 387 -25.21 16.44 5.41
CA LYS A 387 -26.42 16.68 4.61
C LYS A 387 -26.61 15.57 3.56
N GLN A 388 -25.55 15.25 2.81
CA GLN A 388 -25.60 14.19 1.81
C GLN A 388 -25.90 12.82 2.43
N ALA A 389 -25.27 12.49 3.58
CA ALA A 389 -25.54 11.24 4.28
C ALA A 389 -27.01 11.11 4.72
N VAL A 390 -27.63 12.21 5.17
CA VAL A 390 -29.07 12.23 5.50
C VAL A 390 -29.92 12.03 4.25
N GLU A 391 -29.61 12.71 3.15
CA GLU A 391 -30.32 12.57 1.87
C GLU A 391 -30.23 11.15 1.30
N LEU A 392 -29.11 10.46 1.54
CA LEU A 392 -28.88 9.07 1.16
C LEU A 392 -29.33 8.04 2.23
N ASN A 393 -30.15 8.47 3.20
CA ASN A 393 -30.76 7.60 4.20
C ASN A 393 -29.75 6.81 5.08
N ALA A 394 -28.61 7.42 5.41
CA ALA A 394 -27.58 6.80 6.24
C ALA A 394 -28.10 6.35 7.62
N GLU A 395 -29.09 7.04 8.18
CA GLU A 395 -29.70 6.67 9.46
C GLU A 395 -30.38 5.29 9.40
N ALA A 396 -31.15 5.00 8.34
CA ALA A 396 -31.80 3.70 8.20
C ALA A 396 -30.77 2.58 7.98
N ILE A 397 -29.74 2.82 7.16
CA ILE A 397 -28.67 1.87 6.89
C ILE A 397 -27.91 1.53 8.18
N ALA A 398 -27.54 2.55 8.97
CA ALA A 398 -26.86 2.34 10.26
C ALA A 398 -27.72 1.58 11.27
N LYS A 399 -29.04 1.87 11.34
CA LYS A 399 -29.97 1.11 12.18
C LYS A 399 -30.12 -0.34 11.73
N ALA A 400 -30.17 -0.59 10.43
CA ALA A 400 -30.21 -1.94 9.88
C ALA A 400 -28.95 -2.74 10.25
N ALA A 401 -27.76 -2.12 10.15
CA ALA A 401 -26.51 -2.73 10.59
C ALA A 401 -26.52 -3.08 12.09
N VAL A 402 -27.01 -2.17 12.94
CA VAL A 402 -27.18 -2.40 14.39
C VAL A 402 -28.16 -3.52 14.70
N ALA A 403 -29.26 -3.62 13.97
CA ALA A 403 -30.24 -4.67 14.18
C ALA A 403 -29.71 -6.05 13.74
N ARG A 404 -28.85 -6.07 12.72
CA ARG A 404 -28.33 -7.28 12.10
C ARG A 404 -27.16 -7.90 12.86
N PHE A 405 -26.23 -7.09 13.35
CA PHE A 405 -24.98 -7.57 13.94
C PHE A 405 -24.91 -7.28 15.43
N SER A 406 -24.68 -8.30 16.26
CA SER A 406 -24.56 -8.16 17.72
C SER A 406 -23.17 -7.72 18.19
N SER A 407 -22.20 -7.64 17.27
CA SER A 407 -20.82 -7.30 17.59
C SER A 407 -20.65 -5.89 18.14
N SER A 408 -19.90 -5.79 19.23
CA SER A 408 -19.61 -4.54 19.92
C SER A 408 -19.03 -3.47 18.99
N ASP A 409 -18.19 -3.88 18.03
CA ASP A 409 -17.54 -2.95 17.11
C ASP A 409 -18.53 -2.31 16.13
N VAL A 410 -19.44 -3.10 15.54
CA VAL A 410 -20.51 -2.57 14.68
C VAL A 410 -21.40 -1.64 15.49
N GLN A 411 -21.82 -2.07 16.68
CA GLN A 411 -22.70 -1.30 17.56
C GLN A 411 -22.09 0.07 17.92
N LYS A 412 -20.82 0.09 18.33
CA LYS A 412 -20.10 1.32 18.69
C LYS A 412 -20.01 2.26 17.49
N LYS A 413 -19.54 1.77 16.35
CA LYS A 413 -19.29 2.60 15.15
C LYS A 413 -20.59 3.11 14.52
N ALA A 414 -21.62 2.27 14.40
CA ALA A 414 -22.93 2.68 13.91
C ALA A 414 -23.63 3.69 14.85
N LYS A 415 -23.52 3.50 16.17
CA LYS A 415 -24.04 4.48 17.15
C LYS A 415 -23.31 5.82 17.07
N ALA A 416 -22.00 5.81 16.83
CA ALA A 416 -21.23 7.04 16.60
C ALA A 416 -21.73 7.78 15.35
N LEU A 417 -21.94 7.07 14.24
CA LEU A 417 -22.55 7.62 13.03
C LEU A 417 -23.92 8.25 13.32
N LEU A 418 -24.83 7.51 13.97
CA LEU A 418 -26.16 8.00 14.33
C LEU A 418 -26.12 9.24 15.24
N THR A 419 -25.16 9.31 16.16
CA THR A 419 -24.98 10.46 17.04
C THR A 419 -24.55 11.69 16.25
N ASN A 420 -23.59 11.53 15.34
CA ASN A 420 -23.11 12.62 14.49
C ASN A 420 -24.19 13.15 13.55
N LEU A 421 -25.02 12.27 12.97
CA LEU A 421 -26.16 12.67 12.13
C LEU A 421 -27.20 13.48 12.92
N LYS A 422 -27.55 13.05 14.15
CA LYS A 422 -28.57 13.74 14.99
C LYS A 422 -28.12 15.10 15.50
N ALA A 423 -26.85 15.25 15.86
CA ALA A 423 -26.32 16.49 16.42
C ALA A 423 -26.51 17.69 15.46
N LYS A 424 -26.54 17.44 14.14
CA LYS A 424 -26.68 18.49 13.13
C LYS A 424 -28.13 18.76 12.70
N VAL A 425 -29.03 17.78 12.78
CA VAL A 425 -30.46 18.01 12.54
C VAL A 425 -31.04 19.00 13.55
N LYS A 426 -30.57 18.97 14.80
CA LYS A 426 -30.99 19.89 15.87
C LYS A 426 -30.40 21.30 15.78
N ALA A 427 -29.37 21.50 14.96
CA ALA A 427 -28.71 22.80 14.78
C ALA A 427 -29.35 23.65 13.66
N LYS A 428 -30.35 23.09 12.96
CA LYS A 428 -31.29 23.82 12.11
C LYS A 428 -32.56 24.10 12.89
#